data_AF-A0A8J2MG89-F1
#
_entry.id   AF-A0A8J2MG89-F1
#
_cell.length_a   1.000
_cell.length_b   1.000
_cell.length_c   1.000
_cell.angle_alpha   90.00
_cell.angle_beta   90.00
_cell.angle_gamma   90.00
#
_symmetry.space_group_name_H-M   'P 1'
#
loop_
_entity.id
_entity.type
_entity.pdbx_description
1 polymer ?
#
loop_
_entity_poly.entity_id
_entity_poly.type
_entity_poly.pdbx_seq_one_letter_code
_entity_poly.pdbx_strand_id
1 'polypeptide(L)'
;MWIEICNFTRSDGTLQFPNLRLLLSIIRALAHSNTAAERAFSLIPNFKTKKRNNLSHITLNSLCVIKSVSNSGNLRVSEISIDKSYIGLMSSCNLYSKAKKAAPKSLTLYSCESSDDC
;
A
#
# COMPACT_ATOMS: atom_id res chain seq x y z
N MET A 1 19.64 -34.59 -22.59
CA MET A 1 20.83 -34.75 -21.74
C MET A 1 20.53 -34.79 -20.23
N TRP A 2 20.25 -33.70 -19.52
CA TRP A 2 20.07 -33.74 -18.04
C TRP A 2 18.86 -34.55 -17.55
N ILE A 3 17.75 -34.50 -18.30
CA ILE A 3 16.55 -35.29 -18.00
C ILE A 3 16.82 -36.79 -18.18
N GLU A 4 17.61 -37.17 -19.18
CA GLU A 4 17.98 -38.57 -19.43
C GLU A 4 18.86 -39.12 -18.31
N ILE A 5 19.79 -38.31 -17.80
CA ILE A 5 20.64 -38.67 -16.64
C ILE A 5 19.78 -38.84 -15.37
N CYS A 6 18.76 -38.00 -15.15
CA CYS A 6 17.85 -38.11 -14.01
C CYS A 6 16.93 -39.33 -14.07
N ASN A 7 16.64 -39.84 -15.27
CA ASN A 7 15.77 -40.99 -15.50
C ASN A 7 16.58 -42.29 -15.70
N PHE A 8 17.90 -42.22 -15.59
CA PHE A 8 18.76 -43.38 -15.75
C PHE A 8 18.55 -44.35 -14.59
N THR A 9 18.04 -45.53 -14.93
CA THR A 9 17.73 -46.61 -14.00
C THR A 9 18.61 -47.81 -14.31
N ARG A 10 19.07 -48.49 -13.27
CA ARG A 10 19.80 -49.74 -13.39
C ARG A 10 18.79 -50.88 -13.65
N SER A 11 19.28 -52.04 -14.06
CA SER A 11 18.48 -53.25 -14.34
C SER A 11 17.63 -53.75 -13.18
N ASP A 12 17.91 -53.31 -11.95
CA ASP A 12 17.13 -53.55 -10.73
C ASP A 12 15.98 -52.54 -10.53
N GLY A 13 15.78 -51.61 -11.47
CA GLY A 13 14.76 -50.56 -11.39
C GLY A 13 15.12 -49.41 -10.45
N THR A 14 16.31 -49.44 -9.83
CA THR A 14 16.75 -48.37 -8.93
C THR A 14 17.34 -47.20 -9.72
N LEU A 15 17.09 -45.97 -9.23
CA LEU A 15 17.68 -44.77 -9.81
C LEU A 15 19.18 -44.77 -9.54
N GLN A 16 19.97 -44.59 -10.60
CA GLN A 16 21.42 -44.65 -10.46
C GLN A 16 22.01 -43.43 -9.74
N PHE A 17 21.34 -42.28 -9.84
CA PHE A 17 21.80 -41.02 -9.24
C PHE A 17 20.68 -40.30 -8.47
N PRO A 18 20.22 -40.84 -7.33
CA PRO A 18 19.10 -40.26 -6.57
C PRO A 18 19.43 -38.86 -6.03
N ASN A 19 20.66 -38.66 -5.53
CA ASN A 19 21.10 -37.37 -5.00
C ASN A 19 21.25 -36.30 -6.09
N LEU A 20 21.72 -36.68 -7.28
CA LEU A 20 21.84 -35.76 -8.41
C LEU A 20 20.46 -35.32 -8.92
N ARG A 21 19.52 -36.26 -8.99
CA ARG A 21 18.13 -35.96 -9.33
C ARG A 21 17.51 -34.99 -8.32
N LEU A 22 17.74 -35.20 -7.02
CA LEU A 22 17.28 -34.29 -5.98
C LEU A 22 17.88 -32.89 -6.15
N LEU A 23 19.20 -32.80 -6.34
CA LEU A 23 19.90 -31.53 -6.56
C LEU A 23 19.36 -30.78 -7.78
N LEU A 24 19.19 -31.46 -8.91
CA LEU A 24 18.63 -30.85 -10.13
C LEU A 24 17.17 -30.42 -9.95
N SER A 25 16.40 -31.14 -9.14
CA SER A 25 15.03 -30.76 -8.80
C SER A 25 15.01 -29.48 -7.98
N ILE A 26 15.93 -29.34 -7.01
CA ILE A 26 16.09 -28.12 -6.21
C ILE A 26 16.49 -26.97 -7.13
N ILE A 27 17.55 -27.14 -7.93
CA ILE A 27 18.05 -26.10 -8.85
C ILE A 27 16.96 -25.64 -9.83
N ARG A 28 16.11 -26.55 -10.32
CA ARG A 28 14.96 -26.19 -11.16
C ARG A 28 13.84 -25.47 -10.42
N ALA A 29 13.69 -25.71 -9.13
CA ALA A 29 12.69 -25.03 -8.30
C ALA A 29 13.13 -23.62 -7.90
N LEU A 30 14.44 -23.31 -7.98
CA LEU A 30 14.91 -21.94 -7.88
C LEU A 30 14.39 -21.13 -9.08
N ALA A 31 13.71 -20.03 -8.77
CA ALA A 31 13.25 -19.10 -9.78
C ALA A 31 14.43 -18.59 -10.60
N HIS A 32 14.38 -18.79 -11.92
CA HIS A 32 15.43 -18.34 -12.83
C HIS A 32 15.61 -16.81 -12.80
N SER A 33 14.58 -16.06 -12.40
CA SER A 33 14.67 -14.63 -12.18
C SER A 33 13.66 -14.15 -11.13
N ASN A 34 13.97 -13.01 -10.51
CA ASN A 34 13.08 -12.31 -9.58
C ASN A 34 11.85 -11.68 -10.28
N THR A 35 11.78 -11.72 -11.62
CA THR A 35 10.79 -11.03 -12.43
C THR A 35 9.34 -11.44 -12.10
N ALA A 36 9.11 -12.72 -11.76
CA ALA A 36 7.78 -13.19 -11.38
C ALA A 36 7.33 -12.61 -10.02
N ALA A 37 8.25 -12.55 -9.05
CA ALA A 37 8.01 -11.94 -7.76
C ALA A 37 7.82 -10.42 -7.90
N GLU A 38 8.66 -9.73 -8.68
CA GLU A 38 8.51 -8.30 -8.96
C GLU A 38 7.21 -7.95 -9.68
N ARG A 39 6.72 -8.82 -10.57
CA ARG A 39 5.42 -8.66 -11.21
C ARG A 39 4.28 -8.75 -10.20
N ALA A 40 4.35 -9.70 -9.27
CA ALA A 40 3.40 -9.79 -8.17
C ALA A 40 3.51 -8.57 -7.24
N PHE A 41 4.73 -8.15 -6.91
CA PHE A 41 4.99 -6.95 -6.11
C PHE A 41 4.57 -5.67 -6.80
N SER A 42 4.54 -5.58 -8.14
CA SER A 42 4.07 -4.39 -8.87
C SER A 42 2.55 -4.25 -8.85
N LEU A 43 1.82 -5.34 -8.64
CA LEU A 43 0.36 -5.31 -8.46
C LEU A 43 -0.03 -4.81 -7.06
N ILE A 44 0.80 -5.11 -6.06
CA ILE A 44 0.56 -4.75 -4.65
C ILE A 44 0.53 -3.22 -4.39
N PRO A 45 1.41 -2.34 -4.93
CA PRO A 45 1.36 -0.90 -4.67
C PRO A 45 0.09 -0.26 -5.24
N ASN A 46 -0.44 -0.75 -6.36
CA ASN A 46 -1.72 -0.26 -6.87
C ASN A 46 -2.88 -0.50 -5.87
N PHE A 47 -2.85 -1.62 -5.13
CA PHE A 47 -3.81 -1.90 -4.06
C PHE A 47 -3.45 -1.22 -2.73
N LYS A 48 -2.17 -1.21 -2.34
CA LYS A 48 -1.68 -0.75 -1.04
C LYS A 48 -1.64 0.77 -0.91
N THR A 49 -1.28 1.49 -1.97
CA THR A 49 -1.09 2.95 -1.93
C THR A 49 -2.08 3.70 -2.81
N LYS A 50 -2.24 3.33 -4.09
CA LYS A 50 -3.09 4.10 -5.02
C LYS A 50 -4.58 3.94 -4.77
N LYS A 51 -5.11 2.72 -4.67
CA LYS A 51 -6.55 2.50 -4.39
C LYS A 51 -6.92 2.79 -2.94
N ARG A 52 -6.02 2.53 -1.97
CA ARG A 52 -6.28 2.78 -0.55
C ARG A 52 -6.28 4.26 -0.16
N ASN A 53 -5.48 5.10 -0.84
CA ASN A 53 -5.46 6.55 -0.58
C ASN A 53 -6.38 7.36 -1.49
N ASN A 54 -7.08 6.74 -2.44
CA ASN A 54 -8.02 7.47 -3.30
C ASN A 54 -9.38 7.61 -2.61
N LEU A 55 -9.40 8.24 -1.43
CA LEU A 55 -10.63 8.77 -0.87
C LEU A 55 -10.92 10.07 -1.62
N SER A 56 -12.09 10.15 -2.23
CA SER A 56 -12.52 11.39 -2.89
C SER A 56 -12.51 12.53 -1.87
N HIS A 57 -12.24 13.76 -2.32
CA HIS A 57 -12.28 14.94 -1.45
C HIS A 57 -13.61 15.07 -0.69
N ILE A 58 -14.72 14.66 -1.31
CA ILE A 58 -16.05 14.65 -0.69
C ILE A 58 -16.08 13.65 0.48
N THR A 59 -15.56 12.44 0.29
CA THR A 59 -15.47 11.42 1.33
C THR A 59 -14.59 11.89 2.49
N LEU A 60 -13.42 12.46 2.18
CA LEU A 60 -12.50 12.99 3.18
C LEU A 60 -13.12 14.13 4.01
N ASN A 61 -13.79 15.06 3.35
CA ASN A 61 -14.49 16.17 3.99
C ASN A 61 -15.63 15.68 4.89
N SER A 62 -16.45 14.75 4.40
CA SER A 62 -17.55 14.16 5.18
C SER A 62 -17.03 13.47 6.44
N LEU A 63 -15.91 12.73 6.34
CA LEU A 63 -15.27 12.08 7.48
C LEU A 63 -14.77 13.10 8.52
N CYS A 64 -14.18 14.22 8.07
CA CYS A 64 -13.75 15.31 8.96
C CYS A 64 -14.93 15.94 9.69
N VAL A 65 -16.05 16.20 9.01
CA VAL A 65 -17.27 16.76 9.64
C VAL A 65 -17.82 15.78 10.69
N ILE A 66 -17.96 14.50 10.36
CA ILE A 66 -18.45 13.47 11.29
C ILE A 66 -17.54 13.38 12.52
N LYS A 67 -16.22 13.38 12.32
CA LYS A 67 -15.24 13.37 13.42
C LYS A 67 -15.35 14.62 14.29
N SER A 68 -15.53 15.79 13.69
CA SER A 68 -15.71 17.04 14.43
C SER A 68 -16.95 17.00 15.30
N VAL A 69 -18.08 16.50 14.78
CA VAL A 69 -19.34 16.37 15.53
C VAL A 69 -19.22 15.35 16.66
N SER A 70 -18.56 14.22 16.41
CA SER A 70 -18.30 13.21 17.45
C SER A 70 -17.45 13.78 18.59
N ASN A 71 -16.39 14.52 18.25
CA ASN A 71 -15.50 15.14 19.24
C ASN A 71 -16.17 16.26 20.04
N SER A 72 -17.01 17.08 19.41
CA SER A 72 -17.71 18.18 20.11
C SER A 72 -18.86 17.69 20.98
N GLY A 73 -19.54 16.62 20.56
CA GLY A 73 -20.70 16.06 21.25
C GLY A 73 -20.40 14.90 22.19
N ASN A 74 -19.16 14.40 22.23
CA ASN A 74 -18.78 13.14 22.92
C ASN A 74 -19.73 11.97 22.60
N LEU A 75 -20.27 11.99 21.37
CA LEU A 75 -21.24 11.03 20.87
C LEU A 75 -20.52 9.95 20.09
N ARG A 76 -20.99 8.70 20.23
CA ARG A 76 -20.50 7.61 19.38
C ARG A 76 -20.97 7.86 17.96
N VAL A 77 -20.15 7.48 16.98
CA VAL A 77 -20.47 7.69 15.55
C VAL A 77 -21.80 7.06 15.14
N SER A 78 -22.21 5.98 15.80
CA SER A 78 -23.49 5.30 15.62
C SER A 78 -24.72 6.08 16.11
N GLU A 79 -24.53 7.09 16.95
CA GLU A 79 -25.58 7.90 17.57
C GLU A 79 -25.73 9.27 16.90
N ILE A 80 -24.87 9.59 15.91
CA ILE A 80 -24.89 10.86 15.20
C ILE A 80 -26.06 10.86 14.21
N SER A 81 -27.08 11.66 14.51
CA SER A 81 -28.09 12.04 13.52
C SER A 81 -27.55 13.12 12.60
N ILE A 82 -27.48 12.84 11.29
CA ILE A 82 -26.98 13.79 10.29
C ILE A 82 -28.08 14.80 9.96
N ASP A 83 -27.99 15.99 10.54
CA ASP A 83 -28.79 17.15 10.15
C ASP A 83 -28.34 17.74 8.79
N LYS A 84 -29.27 18.41 8.09
CA LYS A 84 -29.02 19.08 6.80
C LYS A 84 -27.93 20.14 6.89
N SER A 85 -27.75 20.77 8.05
CA SER A 85 -26.66 21.72 8.31
C SER A 85 -25.27 21.10 8.10
N TYR A 86 -25.09 19.83 8.50
CA TYR A 86 -23.81 19.12 8.34
C TYR A 86 -23.53 18.77 6.88
N ILE A 87 -24.56 18.46 6.08
CA ILE A 87 -24.40 18.18 4.64
C ILE A 87 -23.83 19.41 3.92
N GLY A 88 -24.28 20.61 4.29
CA GLY A 88 -23.73 21.86 3.77
C GLY A 88 -22.24 22.03 4.08
N LEU A 89 -21.76 21.51 5.20
CA LEU A 89 -20.36 21.57 5.62
C LEU A 89 -19.47 20.52 4.94
N MET A 90 -20.02 19.47 4.31
CA MET A 90 -19.22 18.45 3.63
C MET A 90 -18.67 18.92 2.26
N SER A 91 -19.26 19.98 1.70
CA SER A 91 -18.80 20.58 0.45
C SER A 91 -17.49 21.36 0.65
N SER A 92 -16.49 21.10 -0.21
CA SER A 92 -15.18 21.75 -0.17
C SER A 92 -15.26 23.28 -0.21
N CYS A 93 -16.26 23.83 -0.90
CA CYS A 93 -16.53 25.27 -1.01
C CYS A 93 -16.88 25.93 0.33
N ASN A 94 -17.43 25.17 1.27
CA ASN A 94 -17.88 25.68 2.58
C ASN A 94 -16.89 25.33 3.71
N LEU A 95 -16.17 24.21 3.58
CA LEU A 95 -15.16 23.75 4.53
C LEU A 95 -13.88 24.62 4.48
N TYR A 96 -13.42 24.91 3.28
CA TYR A 96 -12.28 25.79 3.05
C TYR A 96 -12.82 27.16 2.65
N SER A 97 -13.32 27.92 3.62
CA SER A 97 -13.61 29.34 3.38
C SER A 97 -12.35 29.97 2.80
N LYS A 98 -12.46 30.73 1.69
CA LYS A 98 -11.32 31.47 1.10
C LYS A 98 -10.56 32.11 2.25
N ALA A 99 -9.35 31.63 2.52
CA ALA A 99 -8.57 32.11 3.64
C ALA A 99 -8.51 33.64 3.55
N LYS A 100 -9.00 34.34 4.58
CA LYS A 100 -8.69 35.76 4.71
C LYS A 100 -7.17 35.83 4.66
N LYS A 101 -6.59 36.51 3.67
CA LYS A 101 -5.14 36.67 3.56
C LYS A 101 -4.65 37.21 4.90
N ALA A 102 -4.07 36.35 5.72
CA ALA A 102 -3.43 36.79 6.94
C ALA A 102 -2.24 37.66 6.52
N ALA A 103 -2.06 38.79 7.20
CA ALA A 103 -0.86 39.60 7.03
C ALA A 103 0.38 38.68 7.15
N PRO A 104 1.43 38.89 6.34
CA PRO A 104 2.59 38.01 6.31
C PRO A 104 3.21 37.94 7.70
N LYS A 105 2.95 36.85 8.42
CA LYS A 105 3.75 36.50 9.59
C LYS A 105 5.00 35.84 9.05
N SER A 106 6.16 36.41 9.36
CA SER A 106 7.47 35.83 9.08
C SER A 106 7.46 34.35 9.46
N LEU A 107 7.47 33.49 8.45
CA LEU A 107 7.57 32.04 8.60
C LEU A 107 9.05 31.71 8.75
N THR A 108 9.52 31.51 9.97
CA THR A 108 10.76 30.77 10.21
C THR A 108 10.51 29.30 9.89
N LEU A 109 10.77 28.92 8.63
CA LEU A 109 10.91 27.52 8.24
C LEU A 109 12.20 27.00 8.88
N TYR A 110 12.07 26.04 9.80
CA TYR A 110 13.21 25.23 10.22
C TYR A 110 13.52 24.28 9.06
N SER A 111 14.50 24.64 8.24
CA SER A 111 15.10 23.76 7.25
C SER A 111 15.78 22.60 7.99
N CYS A 112 15.26 21.39 7.81
CA CYS A 112 16.04 20.18 8.09
C CYS A 112 17.08 20.08 6.98
N GLU A 113 18.27 20.58 7.24
CA GLU A 113 19.42 20.45 6.36
C GLU A 113 19.72 18.97 6.14
N SER A 114 19.57 18.53 4.89
CA SER A 114 20.30 17.39 4.36
C SER A 114 21.74 17.84 4.11
N SER A 115 22.68 17.30 4.86
CA SER A 115 24.10 17.31 4.49
C SER A 115 24.49 15.87 4.14
N ASP A 116 24.63 15.63 2.84
CA ASP A 116 25.49 14.56 2.32
C ASP A 116 26.95 14.96 2.60
N ASP A 117 27.72 14.05 3.20
CA ASP A 117 29.17 13.90 2.94
C ASP A 117 29.70 12.62 3.63
N CYS A 118 29.72 11.53 2.85
CA CYS A 118 30.64 10.36 2.81
C CYS A 118 29.92 9.11 2.31
#